data_AF-A0A6J4JRI2-F1
#
_entry.id   AF-A0A6J4JRI2-F1
#
_cell.length_a   1.000
_cell.length_b   1.000
_cell.length_c   1.000
_cell.angle_alpha   90.00
_cell.angle_beta   90.00
_cell.angle_gamma   90.00
#
_symmetry.space_group_name_H-M   'P 1'
#
loop_
_entity.id
_entity.type
_entity.pdbx_description
1 polymer ?
#
loop_
_entity_poly.entity_id
_entity_poly.type
_entity_poly.pdbx_seq_one_letter_code
_entity_poly.pdbx_strand_id
1 'polypeptide(L)' 'MEATVTHQEMVIPAAMRCENCGALAREEARERVSETEVAVRYACSECRRQKTRRFQTGPAEMNED' A
#
# COMPACT_ATOMS: atom_id res chain seq x y z
N MET A 1 -18.58 27.91 -7.03
CA MET A 1 -18.61 26.86 -5.98
C MET A 1 -17.48 25.91 -6.31
N GLU A 2 -16.35 26.06 -5.64
CA GLU A 2 -15.10 25.36 -5.96
C GLU A 2 -15.07 24.03 -5.20
N ALA A 3 -15.14 22.91 -5.92
CA ALA A 3 -15.04 21.59 -5.35
C ALA A 3 -13.57 21.33 -4.97
N THR A 4 -13.27 21.38 -3.67
CA THR A 4 -11.98 20.96 -3.13
C THR A 4 -11.91 19.44 -3.24
N VAL A 5 -11.33 18.96 -4.34
CA VAL A 5 -10.99 17.54 -4.51
C VAL A 5 -10.00 17.17 -3.41
N THR A 6 -10.50 16.46 -2.41
CA THR A 6 -9.69 15.92 -1.33
C THR A 6 -8.80 14.85 -1.96
N HIS A 7 -7.52 15.15 -2.16
CA HIS A 7 -6.53 14.13 -2.49
C HIS A 7 -6.57 13.11 -1.35
N GLN A 8 -7.25 11.98 -1.56
CA GLN A 8 -7.13 10.82 -0.69
C GLN A 8 -5.72 10.28 -0.94
N GLU A 9 -4.76 10.84 -0.20
CA GLU A 9 -3.45 10.25 -0.04
C GLU A 9 -3.67 8.80 0.38
N MET A 10 -3.42 7.85 -0.52
CA MET A 10 -3.61 6.44 -0.21
C MET A 10 -2.66 6.07 0.93
N VAL A 11 -3.21 6.00 2.15
CA VAL A 11 -2.45 5.69 3.35
C VAL A 11 -2.08 4.22 3.30
N ILE A 12 -0.89 3.93 2.78
CA ILE A 12 -0.32 2.59 2.80
C ILE A 12 0.08 2.27 4.25
N PRO A 13 -0.51 1.24 4.87
CA PRO A 13 -0.27 0.94 6.27
C PRO A 13 1.14 0.39 6.50
N ALA A 14 1.84 0.90 7.52
CA ALA A 14 3.21 0.44 7.87
C ALA A 14 3.25 -1.01 8.42
N ALA A 15 2.11 -1.59 8.75
CA ALA A 15 1.99 -2.97 9.21
C ALA A 15 0.64 -3.59 8.81
N MET A 16 0.63 -4.90 8.62
CA MET A 16 -0.57 -5.68 8.30
C MET A 16 -0.60 -6.99 9.08
N ARG A 17 -1.76 -7.64 9.15
CA ARG A 17 -1.88 -8.94 9.82
C ARG A 17 -1.37 -10.06 8.90
N CYS A 18 -0.51 -10.94 9.42
CA CYS A 18 -0.03 -12.11 8.71
C CYS A 18 -1.16 -13.14 8.59
N GLU A 19 -1.49 -13.55 7.37
CA GLU A 19 -2.57 -14.52 7.12
C GLU A 19 -2.23 -15.93 7.62
N ASN A 20 -0.94 -16.23 7.83
CA ASN A 20 -0.48 -17.56 8.21
C ASN A 20 -0.53 -17.80 9.73
N CYS A 21 -0.05 -16.85 10.52
CA CYS A 21 0.03 -16.99 11.99
C CYS A 21 -0.81 -15.95 12.76
N GLY A 22 -1.45 -15.00 12.06
CA GLY A 22 -2.26 -13.96 12.69
C GLY A 22 -1.49 -12.83 13.39
N ALA A 23 -0.15 -12.93 13.46
CA ALA A 23 0.72 -11.91 14.05
C ALA A 23 0.88 -10.66 13.16
N LEU A 24 1.45 -9.59 13.69
CA LEU A 24 1.75 -8.38 12.93
C LEU A 24 2.96 -8.60 12.00
N ALA A 25 2.77 -8.30 10.72
CA ALA A 25 3.82 -8.19 9.72
C ALA A 25 4.11 -6.71 9.46
N ARG A 26 5.37 -6.32 9.59
CA ARG A 26 5.82 -4.93 9.41
C ARG A 26 6.34 -4.72 7.99
N GLU A 27 6.22 -3.51 7.48
CA GLU A 27 6.90 -3.09 6.26
C GLU A 27 8.42 -3.32 6.43
N GLU A 28 9.00 -4.11 5.53
CA GLU A 28 10.43 -4.40 5.47
C GLU A 28 11.08 -3.59 4.35
N ALA A 29 10.40 -3.45 3.21
CA ALA A 29 10.88 -2.66 2.09
C ALA A 29 9.71 -2.04 1.33
N ARG A 30 9.92 -0.82 0.84
CA ARG A 30 9.01 -0.12 -0.07
C ARG A 30 9.77 0.24 -1.34
N GLU A 31 9.22 -0.15 -2.47
CA GLU A 31 9.77 0.09 -3.79
C GLU A 31 8.72 0.76 -4.68
N ARG A 32 9.09 1.88 -5.31
CA ARG A 32 8.24 2.51 -6.31
C ARG A 32 8.40 1.74 -7.63
N VAL A 33 7.35 1.05 -8.05
CA VAL A 33 7.34 0.25 -9.28
C VAL A 33 7.05 1.13 -10.50
N SER A 34 6.20 2.13 -10.34
CA SER A 34 5.82 3.08 -11.40
C SER A 34 5.40 4.41 -10.77
N GLU A 35 5.12 5.44 -11.57
CA GLU A 35 4.64 6.73 -11.06
C GLU A 35 3.35 6.59 -10.23
N THR A 36 2.50 5.64 -10.60
CA THR A 36 1.22 5.35 -9.96
C THR A 36 1.22 4.01 -9.21
N GLU A 37 2.37 3.35 -9.00
CA GLU A 37 2.43 2.06 -8.32
C GLU A 37 3.60 1.96 -7.35
N VAL A 38 3.32 1.49 -6.14
CA VAL A 38 4.30 1.18 -5.10
C VAL A 38 4.12 -0.26 -4.64
N ALA A 39 5.18 -1.05 -4.70
CA ALA A 39 5.25 -2.37 -4.09
C ALA A 39 5.84 -2.28 -2.69
N VAL A 40 5.14 -2.84 -1.71
CA VAL A 40 5.58 -2.92 -0.33
C VAL A 40 5.71 -4.37 0.09
N ARG A 41 6.88 -4.72 0.62
CA ARG A 41 7.17 -6.02 1.22
C ARG A 41 6.94 -5.95 2.71
N TYR A 42 6.17 -6.89 3.24
CA TYR A 42 5.88 -7.05 4.65
C TYR A 42 6.49 -8.35 5.16
N ALA A 43 7.23 -8.29 6.25
CA ALA A 43 7.78 -9.45 6.91
C ALA A 43 7.10 -9.69 8.25
N CYS A 44 6.62 -10.92 8.47
CA CYS A 44 6.08 -11.33 9.76
C CYS A 44 7.19 -11.60 10.75
N SER A 45 7.16 -10.95 11.91
CA SER A 45 8.17 -11.15 12.96
C SER A 45 8.16 -12.57 13.54
N GLU A 46 6.99 -13.22 13.58
CA GLU A 46 6.83 -14.55 14.20
C GLU A 46 7.20 -15.69 13.24
N CYS A 47 6.54 -15.75 12.08
CA CYS A 47 6.72 -16.88 11.14
C CYS A 47 7.76 -16.60 10.03
N ARG A 48 8.35 -15.39 10.03
CA ARG A 48 9.34 -14.92 9.04
C ARG A 48 8.90 -15.04 7.57
N ARG A 49 7.60 -15.20 7.33
CA ARG A 49 7.02 -15.13 5.99
C ARG A 49 7.02 -13.70 5.51
N GLN A 50 7.40 -13.54 4.25
CA GLN A 50 7.35 -12.28 3.53
C GLN A 50 6.15 -12.27 2.60
N LYS A 51 5.48 -11.13 2.48
CA LYS A 51 4.38 -10.90 1.55
C LYS A 51 4.59 -9.56 0.86
N THR A 52 4.51 -9.56 -0.46
CA THR A 52 4.55 -8.32 -1.25
C THR A 52 3.13 -7.91 -1.62
N ARG A 53 2.77 -6.66 -1.35
CA ARG A 53 1.52 -6.03 -1.82
C ARG A 53 1.83 -4.81 -2.67
N ARG A 54 1.07 -4.65 -3.75
CA ARG A 54 1.15 -3.48 -4.61
C ARG A 54 0.00 -2.54 -4.28
N PHE A 55 0.34 -1.27 -4.15
CA PHE A 55 -0.58 -0.18 -3.89
C PHE A 55 -0.48 0.76 -5.08
N GLN A 56 -1.62 1.06 -5.68
CA GLN A 56 -1.67 2.14 -6.66
C GLN A 56 -1.57 3.46 -5.88
N THR A 57 -0.77 4.40 -6.34
CA THR A 57 -0.57 5.72 -5.72
C THR A 57 -0.95 6.86 -6.65
N GLY A 58 -1.64 6.57 -7.76
CA GLY A 58 -2.10 7.56 -8.74
C GLY A 58 -3.54 8.04 -8.49
N PRO A 59 -3.92 9.22 -9.01
CA PRO A 59 -5.32 9.63 -9.05
C PRO A 59 -6.08 8.61 -9.90
N ALA A 60 -7.21 8.11 -9.37
CA ALA A 60 -8.18 7.40 -10.18
C ALA A 60 -8.47 8.27 -11.42
N GLU A 61 -8.35 7.67 -12.59
CA GLU A 61 -8.41 8.35 -13.87
C GLU A 61 -9.58 9.34 -13.91
N MET A 62 -9.25 10.59 -14.25
CA MET A 62 -10.22 11.58 -14.67
C MET A 62 -10.95 10.97 -15.87
N ASN A 63 -12.19 10.54 -15.69
CA ASN A 63 -13.08 10.25 -16.81
C ASN A 63 -13.55 11.61 -17.32
N GLU A 64 -12.89 12.12 -18.35
CA GLU A 64 -13.42 13.18 -19.20
C GLU A 64 -14.33 12.52 -20.25
N ASP A 65 -15.62 12.88 -20.23
CA ASP A 65 -16.58 12.76 -21.36
C ASP A 65 -17.09 14.16 -21.69
#